data_AF-A0A7S1M0W9-F1
#
_entry.id   AF-A0A7S1M0W9-F1
#
_cell.length_a   1.000
_cell.length_b   1.000
_cell.length_c   1.000
_cell.angle_alpha   90.00
_cell.angle_beta   90.00
_cell.angle_gamma   90.00
#
_symmetry.space_group_name_H-M   'P 1'
#
loop_
_entity.id
_entity.type
_entity.pdbx_description
1 polymer ?
#
loop_
_entity_poly.entity_id
_entity_poly.type
_entity_poly.pdbx_seq_one_letter_code
_entity_poly.pdbx_strand_id
1 'polypeptide(L)'
;ADSPLRAASVDLSGELGACPPLGFWDPLGLSEFDDPAVAAGQFRRRRVIELQHGRVAMIACIGYIVPEFFKWPGYISPTADLKFEDIPTGLAACSKVPGAGWFQIIAFVGSIDIFNLQTEPREYAGD
;
A
#
# COMPACT_ATOMS: atom_id res chain seq x y z
N ALA A 1 -33.77 26.97 15.43
CA ALA A 1 -32.97 26.77 16.67
C ALA A 1 -31.81 25.88 16.27
N ASP A 2 -30.83 26.48 15.60
CA ASP A 2 -29.65 25.78 15.11
C ASP A 2 -28.49 26.25 15.97
N SER A 3 -28.08 25.40 16.92
CA SER A 3 -26.94 25.71 17.76
C SER A 3 -25.66 25.57 16.93
N PRO A 4 -24.70 26.50 17.06
CA PRO A 4 -23.41 26.43 16.35
C PRO A 4 -22.49 25.31 16.86
N LEU A 5 -23.01 24.38 17.66
CA LEU A 5 -22.30 23.24 18.24
C LEU A 5 -22.62 21.91 17.54
N ARG A 6 -23.51 21.89 16.54
CA ARG A 6 -23.65 20.74 15.65
C ARG A 6 -22.48 20.72 14.66
N ALA A 7 -21.47 19.95 15.03
CA ALA A 7 -20.46 19.34 14.15
C ALA A 7 -19.98 20.22 12.99
N ALA A 8 -19.07 21.15 13.26
CA ALA A 8 -18.11 21.51 12.23
C ALA A 8 -17.29 20.23 11.95
N SER A 9 -17.62 19.54 10.85
CA SER A 9 -16.78 18.50 10.26
C SER A 9 -15.34 19.01 10.27
N VAL A 10 -14.39 18.20 10.74
CA VAL A 10 -12.96 18.55 10.71
C VAL A 10 -12.62 19.04 9.30
N ASP A 11 -12.07 20.25 9.16
CA ASP A 11 -11.74 20.80 7.85
C ASP A 11 -10.48 20.10 7.32
N LEU A 12 -10.69 19.12 6.44
CA LEU A 12 -9.65 18.31 5.81
C LEU A 12 -9.19 18.92 4.47
N SER A 13 -9.66 20.11 4.10
CA SER A 13 -9.36 20.72 2.80
C SER A 13 -7.90 21.19 2.68
N GLY A 14 -7.26 21.49 3.82
CA GLY A 14 -5.86 21.92 3.91
C GLY A 14 -4.86 20.78 4.21
N GLU A 15 -5.33 19.55 4.24
CA GLU A 15 -4.54 18.38 4.58
C GLU A 15 -3.64 17.90 3.42
N LEU A 16 -2.52 17.26 3.76
CA LEU A 16 -1.57 16.74 2.76
C LEU A 16 -2.28 15.73 1.83
N GLY A 17 -2.17 15.98 0.52
CA GLY A 17 -2.83 15.18 -0.53
C GLY A 17 -3.91 15.95 -1.30
N ALA A 18 -4.48 17.03 -0.73
CA ALA A 18 -5.38 17.92 -1.45
C ALA A 18 -4.57 18.86 -2.36
N CYS A 19 -4.50 18.54 -3.66
CA CYS A 19 -3.78 19.34 -4.64
C CYS A 19 -4.67 19.70 -5.85
N PRO A 20 -4.48 20.86 -6.48
CA PRO A 20 -5.17 21.19 -7.73
C PRO A 20 -4.77 20.20 -8.84
N PRO A 21 -5.65 19.85 -9.79
CA PRO A 21 -6.91 20.52 -10.15
C PRO A 21 -8.16 20.08 -9.38
N LEU A 22 -8.09 18.99 -8.60
CA LEU A 22 -9.26 18.40 -7.95
C LEU A 22 -9.47 18.89 -6.50
N GLY A 23 -8.42 19.40 -5.84
CA GLY A 23 -8.52 19.85 -4.45
C GLY A 23 -8.85 18.67 -3.51
N PHE A 24 -9.74 18.90 -2.54
CA PHE A 24 -10.23 17.84 -1.67
C PHE A 24 -11.30 17.00 -2.40
N TRP A 25 -10.94 15.77 -2.77
CA TRP A 25 -11.77 14.90 -3.60
C TRP A 25 -12.31 13.71 -2.79
N ASP A 26 -13.54 13.84 -2.28
CA ASP A 26 -14.27 12.76 -1.59
C ASP A 26 -15.71 12.63 -2.11
N PRO A 27 -15.93 12.03 -3.30
CA PRO A 27 -17.27 11.87 -3.87
C PRO A 27 -18.12 10.82 -3.15
N LEU A 28 -17.51 9.99 -2.29
CA LEU A 28 -18.18 8.90 -1.57
C LEU A 28 -18.47 9.26 -0.10
N GLY A 29 -18.14 10.49 0.33
CA GLY A 29 -18.36 10.97 1.70
C GLY A 29 -17.68 10.12 2.76
N LEU A 30 -16.57 9.46 2.40
CA LEU A 30 -15.91 8.53 3.31
C LEU A 30 -15.35 9.28 4.53
N SER A 31 -14.95 10.53 4.36
CA SER A 31 -14.39 11.40 5.41
C SER A 31 -15.43 12.04 6.32
N GLU A 32 -16.72 11.91 6.01
CA GLU A 32 -17.81 12.44 6.83
C GLU A 32 -18.11 11.49 8.00
N PHE A 33 -17.95 11.98 9.23
CA PHE A 33 -18.33 11.26 10.44
C PHE A 33 -19.06 12.21 11.40
N ASP A 34 -20.07 11.69 12.09
CA ASP A 34 -20.84 12.44 13.09
C ASP A 34 -20.00 12.87 14.30
N ASP A 35 -18.99 12.07 14.66
CA ASP A 35 -18.07 12.35 15.77
C ASP A 35 -16.70 12.87 15.28
N PRO A 36 -16.28 14.08 15.66
CA PRO A 36 -15.04 14.69 15.17
C PRO A 36 -13.77 13.96 15.64
N ALA A 37 -13.79 13.35 16.82
CA ALA A 37 -12.66 12.55 17.32
C ALA A 37 -12.50 11.23 16.55
N VAL A 38 -13.62 10.64 16.12
CA VAL A 38 -13.63 9.41 15.30
C VAL A 38 -13.21 9.75 13.87
N ALA A 39 -13.63 10.91 13.35
CA ALA A 39 -13.26 11.40 12.03
C ALA A 39 -11.73 11.49 11.87
N ALA A 40 -11.05 12.16 12.80
CA ALA A 40 -9.60 12.33 12.76
C ALA A 40 -8.84 10.99 12.87
N GLY A 41 -9.29 10.08 13.74
CA GLY A 41 -8.68 8.76 13.90
C GLY A 41 -8.82 7.87 12.65
N GLN A 42 -10.01 7.85 12.05
CA GLN A 42 -10.26 7.06 10.84
C GLN A 42 -9.58 7.65 9.61
N PHE A 43 -9.56 8.97 9.47
CA PHE A 43 -8.83 9.66 8.41
C PHE A 43 -7.33 9.34 8.49
N ARG A 44 -6.74 9.44 9.69
CA ARG A 44 -5.34 9.08 9.91
C ARG A 44 -5.05 7.62 9.53
N ARG A 45 -5.89 6.68 9.94
CA ARG A 45 -5.75 5.26 9.56
C ARG A 45 -5.79 5.07 8.04
N ARG A 46 -6.72 5.73 7.36
CA ARG A 46 -6.84 5.63 5.90
C ARG A 46 -5.65 6.23 5.17
N ARG A 47 -5.08 7.33 5.67
CA ARG A 47 -3.82 7.89 5.13
C ARG A 47 -2.64 6.93 5.27
N VAL A 48 -2.52 6.25 6.41
CA VAL A 48 -1.48 5.22 6.59
C VAL A 48 -1.65 4.10 5.55
N ILE A 49 -2.88 3.61 5.38
CA ILE A 49 -3.20 2.57 4.40
C ILE A 49 -2.91 3.04 2.97
N GLU A 50 -3.30 4.26 2.63
CA GLU A 50 -3.03 4.87 1.32
C GLU A 50 -1.53 4.94 1.02
N LEU A 51 -0.73 5.40 1.98
CA LEU A 51 0.73 5.46 1.84
C LEU A 51 1.35 4.06 1.71
N GLN A 52 0.88 3.08 2.47
CA GLN A 52 1.37 1.71 2.37
C GLN A 52 1.06 1.11 0.99
N HIS A 53 -0.16 1.30 0.47
CA HIS A 53 -0.53 0.87 -0.88
C HIS A 53 0.28 1.61 -1.95
N GLY A 54 0.49 2.92 -1.80
CA GLY A 54 1.31 3.71 -2.71
C GLY A 54 2.75 3.21 -2.79
N ARG A 55 3.40 2.94 -1.64
CA ARG A 55 4.76 2.39 -1.58
C ARG A 55 4.84 1.02 -2.25
N VAL A 56 3.89 0.13 -1.98
CA VAL A 56 3.82 -1.20 -2.60
C VAL A 56 3.60 -1.09 -4.11
N ALA A 57 2.72 -0.20 -4.55
CA ALA A 57 2.46 0.04 -5.98
C ALA A 57 3.70 0.56 -6.72
N MET A 58 4.46 1.50 -6.13
CA MET A 58 5.70 1.99 -6.73
C MET A 58 6.74 0.88 -6.92
N ILE A 59 6.94 0.03 -5.90
CA ILE A 59 7.86 -1.11 -5.96
C ILE A 59 7.36 -2.14 -6.98
N ALA A 60 6.04 -2.40 -7.03
CA ALA A 60 5.44 -3.32 -7.99
C ALA A 60 5.61 -2.85 -9.44
N CYS A 61 5.44 -1.55 -9.72
CA CYS A 61 5.67 -0.98 -11.05
C CYS A 61 7.12 -1.17 -11.50
N ILE A 62 8.10 -0.87 -10.62
CA ILE A 62 9.52 -1.09 -10.92
C ILE A 62 9.80 -2.57 -11.12
N GLY A 63 9.27 -3.44 -10.24
CA GLY A 63 9.42 -4.88 -10.31
C GLY A 63 8.75 -5.52 -11.53
N TYR A 64 7.79 -4.85 -12.16
CA TYR A 64 7.19 -5.30 -13.42
C TYR A 64 8.03 -4.91 -14.63
N ILE A 65 8.58 -3.69 -14.63
CA ILE A 65 9.34 -3.13 -15.76
C ILE A 65 10.76 -3.73 -15.83
N VAL A 66 11.47 -3.82 -14.71
CA VAL A 66 12.88 -4.23 -14.69
C VAL A 66 13.15 -5.63 -15.27
N PRO A 67 12.34 -6.67 -14.99
CA PRO A 67 12.54 -8.01 -15.56
C PRO A 67 12.36 -8.11 -17.08
N GLU A 68 11.79 -7.08 -17.72
CA GLU A 68 11.71 -6.99 -19.18
C GLU A 68 13.07 -6.62 -19.80
N PHE A 69 13.86 -5.80 -19.10
CA PHE A 69 15.16 -5.33 -19.59
C PHE A 69 16.34 -6.14 -19.08
N PHE A 70 16.24 -6.69 -17.86
CA PHE A 70 17.33 -7.42 -17.24
C PHE A 70 16.81 -8.61 -16.42
N LYS A 71 17.35 -9.79 -16.70
CA LYS A 71 17.13 -11.01 -15.92
C LYS A 71 18.45 -11.43 -15.28
N TRP A 72 18.40 -11.81 -14.02
CA TRP A 72 19.61 -12.18 -13.28
C TRP A 72 20.11 -13.55 -13.76
N PRO A 73 21.38 -13.71 -14.17
CA PRO A 73 21.95 -15.04 -14.41
C PRO A 73 21.91 -15.93 -13.16
N GLY A 74 21.23 -17.08 -13.25
CA GLY A 74 21.17 -18.05 -12.17
C GLY A 74 19.92 -18.93 -12.19
N TYR A 75 19.84 -19.82 -11.19
CA TYR A 75 18.71 -20.72 -11.00
C TYR A 75 17.78 -20.19 -9.90
N ILE A 76 16.47 -20.16 -10.17
CA ILE A 76 15.46 -19.85 -9.14
C ILE A 76 15.24 -21.04 -8.20
N SER A 77 15.44 -22.26 -8.71
CA SER A 77 15.42 -23.50 -7.92
C SER A 77 16.37 -24.51 -8.53
N PRO A 78 17.51 -24.84 -7.87
CA PRO A 78 18.44 -25.86 -8.32
C PRO A 78 17.80 -27.25 -8.43
N THR A 79 16.77 -27.53 -7.63
CA THR A 79 16.07 -28.82 -7.61
C THR A 79 15.06 -28.97 -8.75
N ALA A 80 14.66 -27.85 -9.39
CA ALA A 80 13.70 -27.85 -10.49
C ALA A 80 14.34 -27.43 -11.83
N ASP A 81 15.67 -27.24 -11.88
CA ASP A 81 16.42 -26.75 -13.05
C ASP A 81 15.84 -25.50 -13.74
N LEU A 82 15.14 -24.65 -12.97
CA LEU A 82 14.51 -23.44 -13.49
C LEU A 82 15.50 -22.27 -13.41
N LYS A 83 15.78 -21.61 -14.54
CA LYS A 83 16.57 -20.37 -14.58
C LYS A 83 15.66 -19.15 -14.53
N PHE A 84 16.19 -18.03 -14.04
CA PHE A 84 15.47 -16.75 -14.08
C PHE A 84 15.16 -16.29 -15.51
N GLU A 85 15.95 -16.73 -16.50
CA GLU A 85 15.74 -16.43 -17.92
C GLU A 85 14.46 -17.07 -18.48
N ASP A 86 14.11 -18.26 -18.00
CA ASP A 86 12.97 -19.06 -18.47
C ASP A 86 11.62 -18.58 -17.93
N ILE A 87 11.64 -17.61 -17.00
CA ILE A 87 10.44 -17.03 -16.43
C ILE A 87 9.92 -15.95 -17.39
N PRO A 88 8.70 -16.10 -17.94
CA PRO A 88 8.09 -15.08 -18.78
C PRO A 88 7.77 -13.84 -17.94
N THR A 89 7.82 -12.66 -18.55
CA THR A 89 7.52 -11.41 -17.86
C THR A 89 6.02 -11.26 -17.56
N GLY A 90 5.70 -10.49 -16.53
CA GLY A 90 4.33 -10.16 -16.14
C GLY A 90 3.55 -11.32 -15.49
N LEU A 91 2.23 -11.35 -15.71
CA LEU A 91 1.31 -12.27 -15.00
C LEU A 91 1.59 -13.76 -15.25
N ALA A 92 2.24 -14.09 -16.38
CA ALA A 92 2.62 -15.46 -16.68
C ALA A 92 3.72 -15.98 -15.74
N ALA A 93 4.52 -15.10 -15.13
CA ALA A 93 5.54 -15.46 -14.14
C ALA A 93 4.93 -16.15 -12.91
N CYS A 94 3.73 -15.72 -12.49
CA CYS A 94 3.07 -16.24 -11.29
C CYS A 94 2.83 -17.75 -11.34
N SER A 95 2.64 -18.31 -12.54
CA SER A 95 2.41 -19.75 -12.76
C SER A 95 3.69 -20.59 -12.85
N LYS A 96 4.85 -19.95 -13.05
CA LYS A 96 6.15 -20.62 -13.26
C LYS A 96 7.01 -20.65 -12.01
N VAL A 97 6.75 -19.76 -11.05
CA VAL A 97 7.43 -19.76 -9.75
C VAL A 97 6.94 -20.95 -8.92
N PRO A 98 7.85 -21.80 -8.37
CA PRO A 98 7.47 -22.92 -7.53
C PRO A 98 6.68 -22.48 -6.29
N GLY A 99 5.69 -23.29 -5.85
CA GLY A 99 4.85 -22.97 -4.69
C GLY A 99 5.65 -22.78 -3.38
N ALA A 100 6.76 -23.48 -3.22
CA ALA A 100 7.67 -23.27 -2.08
C ALA A 100 8.33 -21.87 -2.09
N GLY A 101 8.62 -21.32 -3.27
CA GLY A 101 9.13 -19.95 -3.43
C GLY A 101 8.07 -18.91 -3.05
N TRP A 102 6.83 -19.12 -3.49
CA TRP A 102 5.70 -18.26 -3.07
C TRP A 102 5.50 -18.27 -1.55
N PHE A 103 5.59 -19.45 -0.92
CA PHE A 103 5.48 -19.54 0.54
C PHE A 103 6.58 -18.74 1.25
N GLN A 104 7.83 -18.80 0.78
CA GLN A 104 8.92 -18.00 1.35
C GLN A 104 8.69 -16.50 1.21
N ILE A 105 8.21 -16.06 0.04
CA ILE A 105 7.92 -14.63 -0.22
C ILE A 105 6.79 -14.15 0.69
N ILE A 106 5.69 -14.90 0.79
CA ILE A 106 4.54 -14.53 1.63
C ILE A 106 4.93 -14.56 3.11
N ALA A 107 5.70 -15.56 3.56
CA ALA A 107 6.17 -15.63 4.94
C ALA A 107 7.08 -14.44 5.29
N PHE A 108 7.98 -14.05 4.37
CA PHE A 108 8.85 -12.89 4.56
C PHE A 108 8.07 -11.58 4.63
N VAL A 109 7.21 -11.30 3.64
CA VAL A 109 6.37 -10.09 3.61
C VAL A 109 5.43 -10.06 4.82
N GLY A 110 4.82 -11.19 5.15
CA GLY A 110 3.94 -11.33 6.31
C GLY A 110 4.67 -11.07 7.62
N SER A 111 5.91 -11.54 7.77
CA SER A 111 6.72 -11.24 8.96
C SER A 111 6.98 -9.74 9.10
N ILE A 112 7.35 -9.06 8.01
CA ILE A 112 7.60 -7.61 8.00
C ILE A 112 6.34 -6.84 8.38
N ASP A 113 5.18 -7.22 7.82
CA ASP A 113 3.92 -6.54 8.08
C ASP A 113 3.45 -6.74 9.53
N ILE A 114 3.64 -7.94 10.09
CA ILE A 114 3.36 -8.21 11.52
C ILE A 114 4.24 -7.34 12.43
N PHE A 115 5.53 -7.21 12.14
CA PHE A 115 6.42 -6.36 12.92
C PHE A 115 6.08 -4.87 12.78
N ASN A 116 5.67 -4.43 11.59
CA ASN A 116 5.24 -3.04 11.36
C ASN A 116 3.90 -2.72 12.04
N LEU A 117 2.98 -3.67 12.16
CA LEU A 117 1.71 -3.45 12.87
C LEU A 117 1.89 -3.27 14.39
N GLN A 118 3.02 -3.70 14.95
CA GLN A 118 3.33 -3.54 16.37
C GLN A 118 3.92 -2.17 16.71
N THR A 119 4.21 -1.31 15.73
CA THR A 119 4.78 0.02 16.02
C THR A 119 3.73 0.97 16.56
N GLU A 120 4.07 1.66 17.65
CA GLU A 120 3.28 2.75 18.22
C GLU A 120 3.02 3.85 17.16
N PRO A 121 1.83 4.48 17.16
CA PRO A 121 1.52 5.56 16.25
C PRO A 121 2.49 6.75 16.47
N ARG A 122 3.34 7.01 15.47
CA ARG A 122 4.33 8.10 15.49
C ARG A 122 3.70 9.47 15.21
N GLU A 123 4.47 10.54 15.11
CA GLU A 123 3.94 11.90 14.93
C GLU A 123 3.10 12.01 13.64
N TYR A 124 3.61 11.48 12.52
CA TYR A 124 2.94 11.49 11.22
C TYR A 124 2.38 10.12 10.80
N ALA A 125 1.48 10.13 9.81
CA ALA A 125 0.93 8.90 9.24
C ALA A 125 1.98 8.24 8.31
N GLY A 126 2.38 7.02 8.61
CA GLY A 126 3.31 6.23 7.77
C GLY A 126 4.80 6.34 8.15
N ASP A 127 5.08 6.94 9.31
CA ASP A 127 6.38 6.92 10.00
C ASP A 127 6.62 5.63 10.77
#